data_AF-A0A1Y4S4N0-F1
#
_entry.id   AF-A0A1Y4S4N0-F1
#
_cell.length_a   1.000
_cell.length_b   1.000
_cell.length_c   1.000
_cell.angle_alpha   90.00
_cell.angle_beta   90.00
_cell.angle_gamma   90.00
#
_symmetry.space_group_name_H-M   'P 1'
#
loop_
_entity.id
_entity.type
_entity.pdbx_description
1 polymer ?
#
loop_
_entity_poly.entity_id
_entity_poly.type
_entity_poly.pdbx_seq_one_letter_code
_entity_poly.pdbx_strand_id
1 'polypeptide(L)'
;MRREYEKYRDTGMLGGYDPGRALLQETESGEVLTSFRDTCYQHQGDHNINQREMLIGGKVFHVTSVFPMEATATPTDKLLSLIDTDLKKEAHSA
;
A
#
# COMPACT_ATOMS: atom_id res chain seq x y z
N MET A 1 20.35 -10.61 16.73
CA MET A 1 19.50 -10.34 15.54
C MET A 1 18.65 -11.57 15.32
N ARG A 2 17.30 -11.47 15.28
CA ARG A 2 16.45 -12.63 14.93
C ARG A 2 16.73 -13.07 13.50
N ARG A 3 16.76 -14.38 13.26
CA ARG A 3 16.91 -14.97 11.92
C ARG A 3 15.59 -14.87 11.15
N GLU A 4 15.65 -14.85 9.82
CA GLU A 4 14.46 -14.67 8.97
C GLU A 4 13.38 -15.75 9.19
N TYR A 5 13.78 -17.01 9.43
CA TYR A 5 12.82 -18.09 9.74
C TYR A 5 12.08 -17.87 11.08
N GLU A 6 12.69 -17.21 12.05
CA GLU A 6 12.07 -16.94 13.36
C GLU A 6 10.99 -15.87 13.23
N LYS A 7 11.23 -14.86 12.38
CA LYS A 7 10.22 -13.84 12.07
C LYS A 7 9.02 -14.47 11.35
N TYR A 8 9.27 -15.29 10.34
CA TYR A 8 8.20 -15.95 9.60
C TYR A 8 7.34 -16.86 10.48
N ARG A 9 7.95 -17.63 11.39
CA ARG A 9 7.19 -18.44 12.35
C ARG A 9 6.26 -17.59 13.21
N ASP A 10 6.75 -16.44 13.68
CA ASP A 10 6.01 -15.59 14.62
C ASP A 10 4.93 -14.73 13.94
N THR A 11 5.15 -14.29 12.70
CA THR A 11 4.29 -13.31 12.01
C THR A 11 3.56 -13.86 10.78
N GLY A 12 3.97 -15.02 10.27
CA GLY A 12 3.53 -15.54 8.97
C GLY A 12 4.04 -14.75 7.76
N MET A 13 4.95 -13.78 7.98
CA MET A 13 5.53 -12.91 6.95
C MET A 13 7.03 -13.17 6.82
N LEU A 14 7.51 -13.39 5.60
CA LEU A 14 8.93 -13.60 5.29
C LEU A 14 9.38 -12.58 4.22
N GLY A 15 10.65 -12.19 4.23
CA GLY A 15 11.22 -11.26 3.25
C GLY A 15 11.20 -9.80 3.72
N GLY A 16 11.43 -8.87 2.79
CA GLY A 16 11.60 -7.44 3.10
C GLY A 16 10.33 -6.73 3.58
N TYR A 17 9.17 -7.39 3.51
CA TYR A 17 7.91 -6.88 4.05
C TYR A 17 7.86 -7.03 5.57
N ASP A 18 8.16 -5.93 6.27
CA ASP A 18 7.98 -5.80 7.71
C ASP A 18 7.19 -4.50 7.99
N PRO A 19 5.88 -4.59 8.23
CA PRO A 19 5.05 -3.40 8.44
C PRO A 19 5.48 -2.60 9.69
N GLY A 20 6.10 -3.25 10.68
CA GLY A 20 6.66 -2.57 11.85
C GLY A 20 7.98 -1.84 11.58
N ARG A 21 8.53 -1.96 10.37
CA ARG A 21 9.79 -1.31 9.93
C ARG A 21 9.60 -0.46 8.69
N ALA A 22 8.37 -0.04 8.41
CA ALA A 22 8.14 0.95 7.37
C ALA A 22 8.96 2.21 7.65
N LEU A 23 9.56 2.77 6.62
CA LEU A 23 10.20 4.08 6.67
C LEU A 23 9.12 5.12 6.46
N LEU A 24 8.98 6.03 7.43
CA LEU A 24 8.03 7.13 7.37
C LEU A 24 8.81 8.41 7.09
N GLN A 25 8.34 9.18 6.10
CA GLN A 25 8.87 10.48 5.77
C GLN A 25 7.72 11.48 5.69
N GLU A 26 7.80 12.53 6.51
CA GLU A 26 6.89 13.67 6.39
C GLU A 26 7.35 14.58 5.26
N THR A 27 6.42 14.97 4.39
CA THR A 27 6.67 15.89 3.28
C THR A 27 6.46 17.34 3.73
N GLU A 28 6.89 18.29 2.90
CA GLU A 28 6.61 19.73 3.14
C GLU A 28 5.11 20.05 3.16
N SER A 29 4.28 19.24 2.50
CA SER A 29 2.81 19.33 2.53
C SER A 29 2.18 18.77 3.81
N GLY A 30 2.96 18.15 4.71
CA GLY A 30 2.46 17.45 5.90
C GLY A 30 1.91 16.04 5.64
N GLU A 31 2.10 15.51 4.42
CA GLU A 31 1.76 14.12 4.10
C GLU A 31 2.83 13.17 4.63
N VAL A 32 2.44 11.99 5.10
CA VAL A 32 3.38 10.97 5.56
C VAL A 32 3.52 9.89 4.47
N LEU A 33 4.65 9.92 3.78
CA LEU A 33 5.03 8.88 2.83
C LEU A 33 5.53 7.65 3.59
N THR A 34 4.97 6.50 3.23
CA THR A 34 5.35 5.20 3.80
C THR A 34 6.07 4.37 2.75
N SER A 35 7.32 4.00 3.04
CA SER A 35 8.17 3.20 2.15
C SER A 35 8.60 1.90 2.82
N PHE A 36 8.57 0.79 2.09
CA PHE A 36 9.01 -0.52 2.59
C PHE A 36 10.28 -0.96 1.87
N ARG A 37 11.12 -1.75 2.54
CA ARG A 37 12.43 -2.17 1.99
C ARG A 37 12.31 -3.10 0.77
N ASP A 38 11.20 -3.81 0.65
CA ASP A 38 10.84 -4.66 -0.48
C ASP A 38 10.21 -3.87 -1.65
N THR A 39 10.15 -2.54 -1.56
CA THR A 39 9.48 -1.73 -2.56
C THR A 39 10.42 -1.27 -3.67
N CYS A 40 10.03 -1.54 -4.91
CA CYS A 40 10.61 -0.96 -6.11
C CYS A 40 9.73 0.21 -6.59
N TYR A 41 10.31 1.42 -6.63
CA TYR A 41 9.65 2.61 -7.16
C TYR A 41 10.17 2.91 -8.56
N GLN A 42 9.26 3.11 -9.51
CA GLN A 42 9.58 3.57 -10.86
C GLN A 42 8.77 4.83 -11.16
N HIS A 43 9.46 5.86 -11.64
CA HIS A 43 8.84 7.09 -12.12
C HIS A 43 8.65 6.97 -13.64
N GLN A 44 7.40 7.05 -14.12
CA GLN A 44 7.05 7.07 -15.53
C GLN A 44 6.24 8.33 -15.85
N GLY A 45 6.92 9.43 -16.15
CA GLY A 45 6.31 10.65 -16.70
C GLY A 45 5.16 11.22 -15.86
N ASP A 46 3.93 10.79 -16.14
CA ASP A 46 2.68 11.20 -15.50
C ASP A 46 2.25 10.30 -14.31
N HIS A 47 2.94 9.18 -14.08
CA HIS A 47 2.60 8.23 -13.02
C HIS A 47 3.82 7.61 -12.34
N ASN A 48 3.59 7.12 -11.13
CA ASN A 48 4.52 6.36 -10.31
C ASN A 48 4.04 4.91 -10.23
N ILE A 49 4.94 3.97 -10.43
CA ILE A 49 4.70 2.54 -10.25
C ILE A 49 5.44 2.09 -9.00
N ASN A 50 4.71 1.40 -8.13
CA ASN A 50 5.23 0.77 -6.93
C ASN A 50 5.04 -0.74 -7.06
N GLN A 51 6.13 -1.49 -7.01
CA GLN A 51 6.10 -2.95 -7.10
C GLN A 51 6.65 -3.57 -5.82
N ARG A 52 5.96 -4.60 -5.35
CA ARG A 52 6.30 -5.33 -4.12
C ARG A 52 6.07 -6.82 -4.29
N GLU A 53 6.97 -7.61 -3.71
CA GLU A 53 6.82 -9.05 -3.57
C GLU A 53 6.61 -9.39 -2.09
N MET A 54 5.43 -9.89 -1.75
CA MET A 54 5.03 -10.16 -0.37
C MET A 54 4.87 -11.66 -0.15
N LEU A 55 5.64 -12.24 0.77
CA LEU A 55 5.46 -13.62 1.19
C LEU A 55 4.60 -13.68 2.46
N ILE A 56 3.33 -14.03 2.29
CA ILE A 56 2.33 -14.11 3.36
C ILE A 56 1.77 -15.53 3.42
N GLY A 57 1.93 -16.20 4.57
CA GLY A 57 1.36 -17.54 4.78
C GLY A 57 1.83 -18.59 3.77
N GLY A 58 3.09 -18.50 3.33
CA GLY A 58 3.69 -19.43 2.36
C GLY A 58 3.33 -19.15 0.90
N LYS A 59 2.60 -18.07 0.61
CA LYS A 59 2.26 -17.64 -0.75
C LYS A 59 2.97 -16.33 -1.11
N VAL A 60 3.47 -16.26 -2.34
CA VAL A 60 4.10 -15.05 -2.89
C VAL A 60 3.05 -14.22 -3.63
N PHE A 61 2.88 -12.98 -3.22
CA PHE A 61 1.98 -12.00 -3.84
C PHE A 61 2.82 -10.92 -4.53
N HIS A 62 2.60 -10.74 -5.83
CA HIS A 62 3.20 -9.66 -6.59
C HIS A 62 2.19 -8.51 -6.66
N VAL A 63 2.45 -7.44 -5.92
CA VAL A 63 1.58 -6.26 -5.88
C VAL A 63 2.21 -5.17 -6.71
N THR A 64 1.48 -4.69 -7.72
CA THR A 64 1.85 -3.51 -8.50
C THR A 64 0.78 -2.46 -8.32
N SER A 65 1.17 -1.31 -7.77
CA SER A 65 0.30 -0.14 -7.62
C SER A 65 0.77 0.95 -8.58
N VAL A 66 -0.18 1.63 -9.21
CA VAL A 66 0.08 2.75 -10.12
C VAL A 66 -0.63 3.98 -9.56
N PHE A 67 0.13 5.03 -9.30
CA PHE A 67 -0.34 6.29 -8.74
C PHE A 67 -0.07 7.43 -9.73
N PRO A 68 -1.00 8.37 -9.94
CA PRO A 68 -0.67 9.57 -10.70
C PRO A 68 0.41 10.38 -9.96
N MET A 69 1.21 11.15 -10.70
CA MET A 69 2.26 11.97 -10.11
C MET A 69 1.67 13.12 -9.27
N GLU A 70 0.53 13.66 -9.70
CA GLU A 70 -0.28 14.59 -8.92
C GLU A 70 -1.49 13.85 -8.35
N ALA A 71 -1.56 13.76 -7.02
CA ALA A 71 -2.70 13.18 -6.34
C ALA A 71 -3.89 14.14 -6.41
N THR A 72 -5.00 13.68 -7.00
CA THR A 72 -6.28 14.40 -6.99
C THR A 72 -7.19 14.00 -5.84
N ALA A 73 -6.93 12.84 -5.23
CA ALA A 73 -7.66 12.27 -4.11
C ALA A 73 -6.80 11.16 -3.45
N THR A 74 -6.89 11.03 -2.13
CA THR A 74 -6.27 9.91 -1.41
C THR A 74 -7.04 8.60 -1.65
N PRO A 75 -6.44 7.42 -1.43
CA PRO A 75 -7.18 6.15 -1.46
C PRO A 75 -8.40 6.14 -0.53
N THR A 76 -8.30 6.78 0.63
CA THR A 76 -9.41 6.95 1.59
C THR A 76 -10.53 7.80 0.99
N ASP A 77 -10.21 8.92 0.36
CA ASP A 77 -11.22 9.78 -0.29
C ASP A 77 -11.99 9.02 -1.37
N LYS A 78 -11.28 8.21 -2.17
CA LYS A 78 -11.90 7.37 -3.20
C LYS A 78 -12.79 6.28 -2.59
N LEU A 79 -12.35 5.63 -1.51
CA LEU A 79 -13.14 4.61 -0.84
C LEU A 79 -14.41 5.20 -0.23
N LEU A 80 -14.30 6.35 0.45
CA LEU A 80 -15.46 7.06 1.00
C LEU A 80 -16.44 7.48 -0.10
N SER A 81 -15.94 8.04 -1.20
CA SER A 81 -16.77 8.40 -2.36
C SER A 81 -17.49 7.20 -2.98
N LEU A 82 -16.84 6.04 -3.03
CA LEU A 82 -17.46 4.79 -3.48
C LEU A 82 -18.59 4.36 -2.54
N ILE A 83 -18.34 4.37 -1.22
CA ILE A 83 -19.34 4.04 -0.20
C ILE A 83 -20.56 4.97 -0.32
N ASP A 84 -20.33 6.28 -0.37
CA ASP A 84 -21.40 7.27 -0.52
C ASP A 84 -22.22 7.07 -1.80
N THR A 85 -21.56 6.69 -2.89
CA THR A 85 -22.21 6.43 -4.17
C THR A 85 -23.10 5.20 -4.10
N ASP A 86 -22.64 4.11 -3.47
CA ASP A 86 -23.42 2.89 -3.35
C ASP A 86 -24.60 3.06 -2.39
N LEU A 87 -24.40 3.74 -1.26
CA LEU A 87 -25.50 4.08 -0.33
C LEU A 87 -26.60 4.91 -1.01
N LYS A 88 -26.23 5.86 -1.88
CA LYS A 88 -27.20 6.65 -2.67
C LYS A 88 -28.00 5.77 -3.64
N LYS A 89 -27.36 4.80 -4.31
CA LYS A 89 -28.07 3.88 -5.23
C LYS A 89 -29.10 3.04 -4.49
N GLU A 90 -28.77 2.55 -3.30
CA GLU A 90 -29.70 1.78 -2.46
C GLU A 90 -30.90 2.63 -2.03
N ALA A 91 -30.66 3.88 -1.61
CA ALA A 91 -31.73 4.80 -1.21
C ALA A 91 -32.68 5.18 -2.35
N HIS A 92 -32.21 5.18 -3.61
CA HIS A 92 -33.03 5.47 -4.79
C HIS A 92 -33.74 4.24 -5.37
N SER A 93 -33.45 3.05 -4.87
CA SER A 93 -34.05 1.79 -5.35
C SER A 93 -35.17 1.27 -4.42
N ALA A 94 -35.50 2.00 -3.35
CA ALA A 94 -36.50 1.66 -2.33
C ALA A 94 -37.83 2.40 -2.52
#